data_AF-A0A6N4TE74-F1
#
_entry.id   AF-A0A6N4TE74-F1
#
_cell.length_a   1.000
_cell.length_b   1.000
_cell.length_c   1.000
_cell.angle_alpha   90.00
_cell.angle_beta   90.00
_cell.angle_gamma   90.00
#
_symmetry.space_group_name_H-M   'P 1'
#
loop_
_entity.id
_entity.type
_entity.pdbx_description
1 polymer ?
#
loop_
_entity_poly.entity_id
_entity_poly.type
_entity_poly.pdbx_seq_one_letter_code
_entity_poly.pdbx_strand_id
1 'polypeptide(L)'
;MKKAYKDEIPKFKNLEEERIFWDTHSLEDVFDDLEEVKVLVRKRPKTTVSIRMDEDELKQIKELSKKMGVKYTPLIRSSTRIGLSKVAKLAK
;
A
#
# COMPACT_ATOMS: atom_id res chain seq x y z
N MET A 1 -30.83 33.64 -0.95
CA MET A 1 -30.83 33.28 -2.38
C MET A 1 -30.00 32.01 -2.53
N LYS A 2 -30.62 30.87 -2.83
CA LYS A 2 -29.94 29.57 -2.95
C LYS A 2 -29.24 29.50 -4.31
N LYS A 3 -27.91 29.46 -4.33
CA LYS A 3 -27.15 29.21 -5.56
C LYS A 3 -27.12 27.70 -5.78
N ALA A 4 -27.98 27.24 -6.69
CA ALA A 4 -27.98 25.86 -7.18
C ALA A 4 -26.80 25.72 -8.16
N TYR A 5 -25.65 25.29 -7.64
CA TYR A 5 -24.61 24.72 -8.48
C TYR A 5 -24.75 23.21 -8.33
N LYS A 6 -25.41 22.61 -9.32
CA LYS A 6 -25.37 21.17 -9.55
C LYS A 6 -24.36 21.02 -10.68
N ASP A 7 -23.08 21.07 -10.34
CA ASP A 7 -22.01 21.08 -11.32
C ASP A 7 -21.76 19.65 -11.80
N GLU A 8 -22.39 19.30 -12.93
CA GLU A 8 -22.05 18.11 -13.71
C GLU A 8 -20.61 18.24 -14.25
N ILE A 9 -19.86 17.15 -14.31
CA ILE A 9 -18.48 17.12 -14.80
C ILE A 9 -18.48 17.53 -16.29
N PRO A 10 -17.85 18.66 -16.68
CA PRO A 10 -17.91 19.13 -18.04
C PRO A 10 -17.05 18.27 -18.97
N LYS A 11 -17.41 18.23 -20.27
CA LYS A 11 -16.55 17.60 -21.29
C LYS A 11 -15.35 18.51 -21.57
N PHE A 12 -14.18 18.17 -21.04
CA PHE A 12 -12.95 18.91 -21.29
C PHE A 12 -12.50 18.80 -22.74
N LYS A 13 -12.05 19.91 -23.33
CA LYS A 13 -11.52 19.91 -24.70
C LYS A 13 -10.03 19.58 -24.75
N ASN A 14 -9.30 19.86 -23.67
CA ASN A 14 -7.88 19.60 -23.54
C ASN A 14 -7.51 19.23 -22.08
N LEU A 15 -6.28 18.71 -21.91
CA LEU A 15 -5.76 18.29 -20.60
C LEU A 15 -5.45 19.47 -19.66
N GLU A 16 -5.20 20.67 -20.19
CA GLU A 16 -4.90 21.86 -19.38
C GLU A 16 -6.15 22.39 -18.66
N GLU A 17 -7.30 22.41 -19.35
CA GLU A 17 -8.61 22.76 -18.82
C GLU A 17 -9.04 21.80 -17.72
N GLU A 18 -8.83 20.48 -17.93
CA GLU A 18 -9.11 19.46 -16.93
C GLU A 18 -8.30 19.69 -15.65
N ARG A 19 -6.99 19.96 -15.79
CA ARG A 19 -6.12 20.23 -14.64
C ARG A 19 -6.55 21.49 -13.89
N ILE A 20 -6.85 22.57 -14.60
CA ILE A 20 -7.32 23.82 -13.99
C ILE A 20 -8.63 23.60 -13.25
N PHE A 21 -9.54 22.79 -13.81
CA PHE A 21 -10.80 22.44 -13.17
C PHE A 21 -10.58 21.69 -11.85
N TRP A 22 -9.75 20.63 -11.85
CA TRP A 22 -9.43 19.86 -10.63
C TRP A 22 -8.59 20.64 -9.61
N ASP A 23 -7.77 21.60 -10.02
CA ASP A 23 -7.01 22.47 -9.12
C ASP A 23 -7.91 23.56 -8.46
N THR A 24 -9.08 23.86 -9.04
CA THR A 24 -9.97 24.95 -8.59
C THR A 24 -11.28 24.49 -7.95
N HIS A 25 -11.77 23.29 -8.27
CA HIS A 25 -13.05 22.76 -7.77
C HIS A 25 -12.84 21.68 -6.70
N SER A 26 -13.73 21.63 -5.70
CA SER A 26 -13.71 20.59 -4.68
C SER A 26 -14.32 19.29 -5.22
N LEU A 27 -13.76 18.16 -4.81
CA LEU A 27 -14.33 16.83 -5.14
C LEU A 27 -15.74 16.63 -4.57
N GLU A 28 -16.11 17.41 -3.55
CA GLU A 28 -17.42 17.39 -2.91
C GLU A 28 -18.53 17.93 -3.84
N ASP A 29 -18.18 18.85 -4.75
CA ASP A 29 -19.15 19.52 -5.62
C ASP A 29 -19.61 18.63 -6.79
N VAL A 30 -18.76 17.68 -7.19
CA VAL A 30 -18.99 16.72 -8.29
C VAL A 30 -19.29 15.29 -7.79
N PHE A 31 -19.43 15.10 -6.48
CA PHE A 31 -19.52 13.76 -5.87
C PHE A 31 -20.70 12.94 -6.40
N ASP A 32 -21.84 13.58 -6.68
CA ASP A 32 -23.04 12.94 -7.23
C ASP A 32 -22.90 12.47 -8.69
N ASP A 33 -21.88 12.98 -9.41
CA ASP A 33 -21.59 12.63 -10.81
C ASP A 33 -20.40 11.65 -10.94
N LEU A 34 -19.79 11.26 -9.82
CA LEU A 34 -18.73 10.26 -9.79
C LEU A 34 -19.32 8.84 -9.83
N GLU A 35 -18.78 8.00 -10.70
CA GLU A 35 -19.12 6.59 -10.71
C GLU A 35 -18.41 5.84 -9.56
N GLU A 36 -19.15 4.97 -8.85
CA GLU A 36 -18.57 4.06 -7.86
C GLU A 36 -17.65 3.03 -8.54
N VAL A 37 -16.35 3.34 -8.58
CA VAL A 37 -15.36 2.37 -9.05
C VAL A 37 -15.01 1.42 -7.91
N LYS A 38 -15.35 0.12 -8.07
CA LYS A 38 -14.86 -0.94 -7.18
C LYS A 38 -13.37 -1.18 -7.41
N VAL A 39 -12.53 -0.44 -6.68
CA VAL A 39 -11.08 -0.66 -6.69
C VAL A 39 -10.74 -1.92 -5.90
N LEU A 40 -10.44 -3.01 -6.62
CA LEU A 40 -9.87 -4.22 -6.03
C LEU A 40 -8.39 -3.99 -5.73
N VAL A 41 -8.09 -3.56 -4.50
CA VAL A 41 -6.72 -3.52 -3.98
C VAL A 41 -6.24 -4.95 -3.74
N ARG A 42 -5.79 -5.63 -4.80
CA ARG A 42 -5.15 -6.95 -4.68
C ARG A 42 -3.77 -6.77 -4.08
N LYS A 43 -3.56 -7.29 -2.86
CA LYS A 43 -2.22 -7.46 -2.31
C LYS A 43 -1.44 -8.38 -3.25
N ARG A 44 -0.24 -7.97 -3.66
CA ARG A 44 0.63 -8.83 -4.47
C ARG A 44 0.82 -10.18 -3.74
N PRO A 45 0.57 -11.32 -4.41
CA PRO A 45 0.76 -12.62 -3.79
C PRO A 45 2.21 -12.77 -3.39
N LYS A 46 2.45 -13.33 -2.19
CA LYS A 46 3.78 -13.63 -1.70
C LYS A 46 4.12 -15.08 -2.06
N THR A 47 5.33 -15.32 -2.53
CA THR A 47 5.84 -16.67 -2.77
C THR A 47 6.18 -17.34 -1.44
N THR A 48 5.67 -18.55 -1.24
CA THR A 48 6.05 -19.39 -0.09
C THR A 48 7.40 -20.02 -0.35
N VAL A 49 8.29 -19.94 0.64
CA VAL A 49 9.62 -20.57 0.60
C VAL A 49 9.75 -21.46 1.83
N SER A 50 10.16 -22.70 1.62
CA SER A 50 10.48 -23.65 2.70
C SER A 50 11.97 -23.52 3.05
N ILE A 51 12.26 -23.18 4.30
CA ILE A 51 13.63 -23.01 4.82
C ILE A 51 13.82 -24.03 5.95
N ARG A 52 14.93 -24.76 5.93
CA ARG A 52 15.35 -25.60 7.05
C ARG A 52 16.00 -24.73 8.11
N MET A 53 15.61 -24.92 9.36
CA MET A 53 16.14 -24.23 10.53
C MET A 53 16.26 -25.23 11.66
N ASP A 54 17.21 -25.01 12.56
CA ASP A 54 17.36 -25.83 13.73
C ASP A 54 16.21 -25.56 14.72
N GLU A 55 15.88 -26.57 15.53
CA GLU A 55 14.73 -26.48 16.45
C GLU A 55 14.93 -25.40 17.51
N ASP A 56 16.16 -25.29 18.04
CA ASP A 56 16.53 -24.29 19.03
C ASP A 56 16.43 -22.86 18.47
N GLU A 57 16.87 -22.64 17.23
CA GLU A 57 16.75 -21.34 16.56
C GLU A 57 15.28 -20.95 16.40
N LEU A 58 14.44 -21.88 15.94
CA LEU A 58 13.01 -21.61 15.78
C LEU A 58 12.34 -21.27 17.13
N LYS A 59 12.76 -21.94 18.21
CA LYS A 59 12.26 -21.66 19.57
C LYS A 59 12.64 -20.25 20.02
N GLN A 60 13.89 -19.84 19.84
CA GLN A 60 14.35 -18.48 20.15
C GLN A 60 13.58 -17.42 19.36
N ILE A 61 13.37 -17.65 18.05
CA ILE A 61 12.60 -16.74 17.20
C ILE A 61 11.17 -16.59 17.72
N LYS A 62 10.53 -17.70 18.13
CA LYS A 62 9.17 -17.67 18.70
C LYS A 62 9.13 -16.85 20.00
N GLU A 63 10.08 -17.05 20.91
CA GLU A 63 10.17 -16.28 22.16
C GLU A 63 10.37 -14.79 21.92
N LEU A 64 11.29 -14.42 21.02
CA LEU A 64 11.53 -13.03 20.62
C LEU A 64 10.29 -12.41 19.99
N SER A 65 9.61 -13.15 19.10
CA SER A 65 8.39 -12.68 18.46
C SER A 65 7.28 -12.37 19.48
N LYS A 66 7.14 -13.21 20.51
CA LYS A 66 6.20 -13.00 21.61
C LYS A 66 6.54 -11.75 22.42
N LYS A 67 7.82 -11.54 22.75
CA LYS A 67 8.29 -10.34 23.47
C LYS A 67 8.04 -9.06 22.68
N MET A 68 8.17 -9.11 21.35
CA MET A 68 7.97 -7.98 20.45
C MET A 68 6.50 -7.77 20.03
N GLY A 69 5.58 -8.66 20.43
CA GLY A 69 4.17 -8.57 20.03
C GLY A 69 3.92 -8.82 18.53
N VAL A 70 4.84 -9.50 17.83
CA VAL A 70 4.73 -9.81 16.41
C VAL A 70 4.68 -11.32 16.17
N LYS A 71 4.08 -11.77 15.07
CA LYS A 71 4.16 -13.18 14.67
C LYS A 71 5.57 -13.55 14.20
N TYR A 72 5.99 -14.79 14.42
CA TYR A 72 7.33 -15.26 14.03
C TYR A 72 7.58 -15.19 12.50
N THR A 73 6.58 -15.46 11.65
CA THR A 73 6.75 -15.39 10.19
C THR A 73 7.08 -13.98 9.66
N PRO A 74 6.36 -12.91 10.07
CA PRO A 74 6.80 -11.53 9.83
C PRO A 74 8.21 -11.21 10.32
N LEU A 75 8.57 -11.69 11.53
CA LEU A 75 9.88 -11.45 12.13
C LEU A 75 11.00 -12.05 11.29
N ILE A 76 10.88 -13.33 10.90
CA ILE A 76 11.82 -14.02 10.01
C ILE A 76 11.99 -13.22 8.71
N ARG A 77 10.89 -12.80 8.10
CA ARG A 77 10.91 -12.01 6.86
C ARG A 77 11.57 -10.63 7.01
N SER A 78 11.41 -9.94 8.14
CA SER A 78 12.15 -8.69 8.37
C SER A 78 13.64 -8.94 8.55
N SER A 79 14.00 -10.02 9.25
CA SER A 79 15.40 -10.41 9.45
C SER A 79 16.08 -10.77 8.13
N THR A 80 15.41 -11.49 7.23
CA THR A 80 15.99 -11.80 5.90
C THR A 80 16.21 -10.55 5.05
N ARG A 81 15.35 -9.53 5.15
CA ARG A 81 15.55 -8.24 4.47
C ARG A 81 16.79 -7.50 5.00
N ILE A 82 17.01 -7.54 6.31
CA ILE A 82 18.21 -6.97 6.94
C ILE A 82 19.46 -7.75 6.52
N GLY A 83 19.40 -9.08 6.48
CA GLY A 83 20.49 -9.93 6.00
C GLY A 83 20.84 -9.61 4.54
N LEU A 84 19.84 -9.53 3.67
CA LEU A 84 20.03 -9.23 2.25
C LEU A 84 20.73 -7.89 2.03
N SER A 85 20.36 -6.85 2.78
CA SER A 85 21.00 -5.53 2.64
C SER A 85 22.47 -5.54 3.09
N LYS A 86 22.83 -6.38 4.08
CA LYS A 86 24.22 -6.57 4.50
C LYS A 86 25.01 -7.31 3.42
N VAL A 87 24.47 -8.42 2.91
CA VAL A 87 25.13 -9.22 1.86
C VAL A 87 25.33 -8.39 0.58
N ALA A 88 24.34 -7.62 0.17
CA ALA A 88 24.43 -6.74 -0.99
C ALA A 88 25.53 -5.66 -0.85
N LYS A 89 25.82 -5.21 0.37
CA LYS A 89 26.92 -4.26 0.64
C LYS A 89 28.29 -4.92 0.59
N LEU A 90 28.39 -6.21 0.91
CA LEU A 90 29.64 -6.97 0.91
C LEU A 90 30.01 -7.49 -0.47
N ALA A 91 29.03 -7.68 -1.35
CA ALA A 91 29.22 -8.12 -2.73
C ALA A 91 29.58 -6.97 -3.70
N LYS A 92 29.93 -5.79 -3.17
CA LYS A 92 30.24 -4.57 -3.92
C LYS A 92 31.64 -4.10 -3.56
#